data_AF-A0AAD5NJA4-F1
#
_entry.id   AF-A0AAD5NJA4-F1
#
_cell.length_a   1.000
_cell.length_b   1.000
_cell.length_c   1.000
_cell.angle_alpha   90.00
_cell.angle_beta   90.00
_cell.angle_gamma   90.00
#
_symmetry.space_group_name_H-M   'P 1'
#
loop_
_entity.id
_entity.type
_entity.pdbx_description
1 polymer ?
#
loop_
_entity_poly.entity_id
_entity_poly.type
_entity_poly.pdbx_seq_one_letter_code
_entity_poly.pdbx_strand_id
1 'polypeptide(L)'
;MPTSFKVLHDPVRNSEKLIADVGKSAIGRVAPVDSGFWWIILLRAYTKSTGDSSLAEIPECQRGMRLILSLCLSEGFVTFPILLCADGCCMIDRRMGVYGYPIEIQALFFMELSYFLLNLKQLHDIYRYKTEEYCHTAVNKFNVMPDSLPDWVFDLIMPSHGGYFIGNVSPARMDFRWFCLGNCVAILSSLATPEQASAINGSH
;
A
#
# COMPACT_ATOMS: atom_id res chain seq x y z
N MET A 1 0.85 -8.10 11.03
CA MET A 1 0.14 -7.40 12.13
C MET A 1 -1.27 -7.98 12.26
N PRO A 2 -1.91 -7.97 13.44
CA PRO A 2 -3.30 -8.42 13.58
C PRO A 2 -4.27 -7.43 12.91
N THR A 3 -5.39 -7.93 12.39
CA THR A 3 -6.48 -7.13 11.82
C THR A 3 -7.27 -6.42 12.91
N SER A 4 -7.49 -7.10 14.04
CA SER A 4 -8.26 -6.57 15.16
C SER A 4 -7.82 -7.22 16.47
N PHE A 5 -8.21 -6.63 17.60
CA PHE A 5 -8.04 -7.26 18.91
C PHE A 5 -9.30 -7.04 19.74
N LYS A 6 -9.58 -7.98 20.65
CA LYS A 6 -10.68 -7.91 21.60
C LYS A 6 -10.11 -8.01 23.01
N VAL A 7 -10.64 -7.21 23.92
CA VAL A 7 -10.33 -7.30 25.35
C VAL A 7 -11.38 -8.21 25.98
N LEU A 8 -10.95 -9.35 26.52
CA LEU A 8 -11.80 -10.19 27.34
C LEU A 8 -11.55 -9.86 28.81
N HIS A 9 -12.61 -9.46 29.49
CA HIS A 9 -12.58 -9.26 30.93
C HIS A 9 -13.00 -10.57 31.62
N ASP A 10 -12.12 -11.13 32.44
CA ASP A 10 -12.44 -12.27 33.30
C ASP A 10 -12.87 -11.75 34.68
N PRO A 11 -14.18 -11.77 35.01
CA PRO A 11 -14.68 -11.23 36.28
C PRO A 11 -14.23 -12.04 37.51
N VAL A 12 -13.73 -13.27 37.33
CA VAL A 12 -13.27 -14.12 38.43
C VAL A 12 -11.83 -13.81 38.81
N ARG A 13 -11.00 -13.44 37.83
CA ARG A 13 -9.57 -13.16 38.03
C ARG A 13 -9.21 -11.68 38.03
N ASN A 14 -10.19 -10.80 37.79
CA ASN A 14 -10.01 -9.36 37.59
C ASN A 14 -8.84 -9.05 36.64
N SER A 15 -8.70 -9.87 35.61
CA SER A 15 -7.62 -9.76 34.63
C SER A 15 -8.20 -9.50 33.25
N GLU A 16 -7.55 -8.59 32.53
CA GLU A 16 -7.89 -8.26 31.16
C GLU A 16 -6.94 -9.02 30.23
N LYS A 17 -7.51 -9.82 29.33
CA LYS A 17 -6.74 -10.54 28.33
C LYS A 17 -7.02 -9.97 26.94
N LEU A 18 -5.97 -9.52 26.28
CA LEU A 18 -6.00 -9.12 24.88
C LEU A 18 -5.93 -10.36 23.98
N ILE A 19 -6.92 -10.53 23.11
CA ILE A 19 -6.93 -11.56 22.07
C ILE A 19 -6.88 -10.87 20.72
N ALA A 20 -5.78 -11.07 20.00
CA ALA A 20 -5.59 -10.56 18.65
C ALA A 20 -6.11 -11.55 17.60
N ASP A 21 -6.77 -11.04 16.57
CA ASP A 21 -7.16 -11.79 15.38
C ASP A 21 -6.28 -11.40 14.19
N VAL A 22 -5.60 -12.38 13.60
CA VAL A 22 -4.68 -12.21 12.46
C VAL A 22 -5.36 -12.69 11.16
N GLY A 23 -6.69 -12.58 11.08
CA GLY A 23 -7.47 -13.05 9.93
C GLY A 23 -7.91 -14.51 10.01
N LYS A 24 -7.65 -15.22 11.12
CA LYS A 24 -8.11 -16.61 11.30
C LYS A 24 -9.60 -16.69 11.58
N SER A 25 -10.14 -15.67 12.25
CA SER A 25 -11.58 -15.57 12.55
C SER A 25 -12.30 -14.64 11.56
N ALA A 26 -11.56 -14.02 10.62
CA ALA A 26 -12.13 -13.15 9.59
C ALA A 26 -12.90 -13.97 8.55
N ILE A 27 -14.02 -13.40 8.09
CA ILE A 27 -14.85 -13.98 7.05
C ILE A 27 -14.01 -14.05 5.76
N GLY A 28 -13.80 -15.26 5.23
CA GLY A 28 -12.97 -15.47 4.03
C GLY A 28 -11.47 -15.63 4.28
N ARG A 29 -11.01 -15.67 5.54
CA ARG A 29 -9.59 -15.86 5.93
C ARG A 29 -8.64 -14.86 5.23
N VAL A 30 -9.08 -13.63 5.15
CA VAL A 30 -8.38 -12.57 4.44
C VAL A 30 -7.20 -12.07 5.27
N ALA A 31 -6.05 -11.87 4.62
CA ALA A 31 -4.84 -11.39 5.26
C ALA A 31 -4.80 -9.85 5.26
N PRO A 32 -4.64 -9.18 6.43
CA PRO A 32 -4.62 -7.72 6.54
C PRO A 32 -3.23 -7.16 6.16
N VAL A 33 -2.99 -6.92 4.88
CA VAL A 33 -1.69 -6.41 4.42
C VAL A 33 -1.51 -4.95 4.85
N ASP A 34 -2.57 -4.16 4.74
CA ASP A 34 -2.65 -2.74 5.11
C ASP A 34 -2.31 -2.44 6.58
N SER A 35 -2.64 -3.35 7.49
CA SER A 35 -2.50 -3.15 8.93
C SER A 35 -1.03 -3.01 9.37
N GLY A 36 -0.11 -3.63 8.63
CA GLY A 36 1.33 -3.41 8.81
C GLY A 36 1.74 -1.99 8.45
N PHE A 37 1.28 -1.50 7.30
CA PHE A 37 1.61 -0.18 6.79
C PHE A 37 1.03 0.92 7.66
N TRP A 38 -0.24 0.78 8.07
CA TRP A 38 -0.89 1.74 8.96
C TRP A 38 -0.19 1.88 10.30
N TRP A 39 0.33 0.79 10.87
CA TRP A 39 1.07 0.85 12.13
C TRP A 39 2.34 1.70 12.01
N ILE A 40 3.08 1.56 10.90
CA ILE A 40 4.31 2.34 10.65
C ILE A 40 3.98 3.81 10.37
N ILE A 41 2.95 4.07 9.57
CA ILE A 41 2.48 5.43 9.28
C ILE A 41 2.03 6.12 10.57
N LEU A 42 1.32 5.42 11.46
CA LEU A 42 0.89 5.94 12.75
C LEU A 42 2.08 6.23 13.67
N LEU A 43 3.09 5.35 13.71
CA LEU A 43 4.32 5.58 14.47
C LEU A 43 5.05 6.84 13.97
N ARG A 44 5.11 7.04 12.65
CA ARG A 44 5.64 8.29 12.06
C ARG A 44 4.81 9.51 12.43
N ALA A 45 3.49 9.41 12.35
CA ALA A 45 2.60 10.52 12.71
C ALA A 45 2.76 10.89 14.19
N TYR A 46 2.88 9.89 15.08
CA TYR A 46 3.15 10.09 16.50
C TYR A 46 4.47 10.84 16.72
N THR A 47 5.59 10.31 16.23
CA THR A 47 6.93 10.93 16.39
C THR A 47 6.98 12.35 15.83
N LYS A 48 6.31 12.62 14.71
CA LYS A 48 6.22 13.97 14.13
C LYS A 48 5.34 14.91 14.95
N SER A 49 4.24 14.42 15.53
CA SER A 49 3.31 15.23 16.31
C SER A 49 3.83 15.54 17.71
N THR A 50 4.49 14.59 18.36
CA THR A 50 5.01 14.77 19.73
C THR A 50 6.43 15.31 19.74
N GLY A 51 7.17 15.16 18.64
CA GLY A 51 8.61 15.46 18.57
C GLY A 51 9.48 14.45 19.32
N ASP A 52 8.87 13.42 19.93
CA ASP A 52 9.56 12.41 20.71
C ASP A 52 9.87 11.17 19.85
N SER A 53 11.15 11.04 19.48
CA SER A 53 11.67 9.89 18.72
C SER A 53 11.96 8.67 19.60
N SER A 54 11.91 8.79 20.93
CA SER A 54 12.31 7.70 21.83
C SER A 54 11.52 6.42 21.58
N LEU A 55 10.21 6.54 21.33
CA LEU A 55 9.33 5.40 21.03
C LEU A 55 9.73 4.66 19.75
N ALA A 56 10.13 5.38 18.70
CA ALA A 56 10.55 4.76 17.45
C ALA A 56 11.95 4.13 17.53
N GLU A 57 12.80 4.62 18.43
CA GLU A 57 14.15 4.08 18.66
C GLU A 57 14.16 2.82 19.53
N ILE A 58 13.06 2.52 20.22
CA ILE A 58 12.89 1.30 21.03
C ILE A 58 13.22 0.05 20.18
N PRO A 59 14.11 -0.86 20.66
CA PRO A 59 14.53 -2.04 19.91
C PRO A 59 13.38 -2.93 19.43
N GLU A 60 12.31 -3.05 20.20
CA GLU A 60 11.10 -3.79 19.89
C GLU A 60 10.37 -3.18 18.68
N CYS A 61 10.22 -1.85 18.65
CA CYS A 61 9.59 -1.14 17.54
C CYS A 61 10.44 -1.23 16.26
N GLN A 62 11.76 -1.07 16.39
CA GLN A 62 12.71 -1.25 15.29
C GLN A 62 12.71 -2.68 14.72
N ARG A 63 12.50 -3.69 15.58
CA ARG A 63 12.37 -5.08 15.14
C ARG A 63 11.03 -5.30 14.43
N GLY A 64 9.93 -4.76 14.96
CA GLY A 64 8.61 -4.82 14.33
C GLY A 64 8.62 -4.22 12.93
N MET A 65 9.18 -3.01 12.80
CA MET A 65 9.41 -2.33 11.53
C MET A 65 10.21 -3.20 10.54
N ARG A 66 11.36 -3.74 10.96
CA ARG A 66 12.19 -4.61 10.10
C ARG A 66 11.47 -5.89 9.65
N LEU A 67 10.65 -6.49 10.51
CA LEU A 67 9.88 -7.68 10.16
C LEU A 67 8.81 -7.38 9.10
N ILE A 68 8.10 -6.25 9.23
CA ILE A 68 7.10 -5.83 8.22
C ILE A 68 7.78 -5.60 6.88
N LEU A 69 8.90 -4.86 6.88
CA LEU A 69 9.65 -4.59 5.66
C LEU A 69 10.22 -5.87 5.03
N SER A 70 10.75 -6.78 5.83
CA SER A 70 11.29 -8.07 5.36
C SER A 70 10.21 -8.98 4.76
N LEU A 71 8.96 -8.87 5.21
CA LEU A 71 7.83 -9.60 4.61
C LEU A 71 7.44 -9.00 3.26
N CYS A 72 7.56 -7.68 3.09
CA CYS A 72 7.20 -7.01 1.84
C CYS A 72 8.31 -7.09 0.78
N LEU A 73 9.58 -7.07 1.21
CA LEU A 73 10.77 -7.19 0.35
C LEU A 73 11.25 -8.64 0.21
N SER A 74 10.47 -9.63 0.66
CA SER A 74 10.86 -11.02 0.51
C SER A 74 11.02 -11.39 -0.96
N GLU A 75 12.13 -12.03 -1.31
CA GLU A 75 12.36 -12.52 -2.66
C GLU A 75 11.24 -13.49 -3.07
N GLY A 76 10.72 -13.30 -4.28
CA GLY A 76 9.63 -14.10 -4.80
C GLY A 76 9.64 -14.12 -6.32
N PHE A 77 8.69 -14.87 -6.89
CA PHE A 77 8.55 -15.03 -8.35
C PHE A 77 7.93 -13.80 -9.05
N VAL A 78 7.72 -12.70 -8.33
CA VAL A 78 7.08 -11.50 -8.87
C VAL A 78 8.12 -10.71 -9.66
N THR A 79 7.86 -10.50 -10.94
CA THR A 79 8.75 -9.77 -11.87
C THR A 79 8.61 -8.25 -11.78
N PHE A 80 7.66 -7.75 -10.98
CA PHE A 80 7.38 -6.32 -10.85
C PHE A 80 7.75 -5.82 -9.45
N PRO A 81 8.20 -4.55 -9.30
CA PRO A 81 8.58 -3.97 -8.01
C PRO A 81 7.37 -3.56 -7.14
N ILE A 82 6.22 -4.22 -7.33
CA ILE A 82 4.93 -3.92 -6.71
C ILE A 82 4.44 -5.15 -5.93
N LEU A 83 3.80 -4.91 -4.80
CA LEU A 83 3.41 -5.98 -3.87
C LEU A 83 2.21 -6.75 -4.42
N LEU A 84 2.38 -8.06 -4.65
CA LEU A 84 1.30 -8.94 -5.07
C LEU A 84 0.35 -9.21 -3.91
N CYS A 85 -0.93 -8.90 -4.10
CA CYS A 85 -1.94 -9.01 -3.05
C CYS A 85 -3.13 -9.88 -3.46
N ALA A 86 -3.67 -10.62 -2.50
CA ALA A 86 -4.94 -11.33 -2.64
C ALA A 86 -6.13 -10.34 -2.62
N ASP A 87 -7.30 -10.80 -3.07
CA ASP A 87 -8.53 -10.01 -2.95
C ASP A 87 -8.87 -9.83 -1.46
N GLY A 88 -9.42 -8.67 -1.09
CA GLY A 88 -9.75 -8.37 0.30
C GLY A 88 -8.60 -7.83 1.17
N CYS A 89 -7.39 -7.65 0.63
CA CYS A 89 -6.17 -7.41 1.42
C CYS A 89 -6.02 -6.01 2.06
N CYS A 90 -6.92 -5.09 1.76
CA CYS A 90 -6.86 -3.68 2.15
C CYS A 90 -8.12 -3.27 2.92
N MET A 91 -8.46 -1.96 2.96
CA MET A 91 -9.71 -1.50 3.58
C MET A 91 -10.94 -2.24 3.06
N ILE A 92 -10.90 -2.64 1.79
CA ILE A 92 -11.89 -3.53 1.20
C ILE A 92 -11.54 -4.96 1.64
N ASP A 93 -12.25 -5.47 2.64
CA ASP A 93 -12.06 -6.80 3.26
C ASP A 93 -12.85 -7.93 2.58
N ARG A 94 -13.50 -7.62 1.45
CA ARG A 94 -14.34 -8.55 0.68
C ARG A 94 -13.89 -8.65 -0.77
N ARG A 95 -14.36 -9.71 -1.44
CA ARG A 95 -14.09 -9.96 -2.86
C ARG A 95 -14.67 -8.84 -3.73
N MET A 96 -13.80 -7.95 -4.21
CA MET A 96 -14.16 -6.82 -5.08
C MET A 96 -13.31 -6.79 -6.35
N GLY A 97 -12.52 -7.84 -6.60
CA GLY A 97 -11.64 -7.91 -7.76
C GLY A 97 -10.38 -7.05 -7.61
N VAL A 98 -9.99 -6.69 -6.38
CA VAL A 98 -8.80 -5.88 -6.07
C VAL A 98 -7.51 -6.71 -5.93
N TYR A 99 -7.56 -7.99 -6.33
CA TYR A 99 -6.39 -8.86 -6.36
C TYR A 99 -5.36 -8.42 -7.40
N GLY A 100 -4.09 -8.78 -7.20
CA GLY A 100 -2.99 -8.35 -8.07
C GLY A 100 -2.25 -7.18 -7.43
N TYR A 101 -2.35 -6.00 -8.02
CA TYR A 101 -1.58 -4.83 -7.62
C TYR A 101 -2.47 -3.59 -7.41
N PRO A 102 -3.28 -3.58 -6.34
CA PRO A 102 -4.19 -2.47 -6.08
C PRO A 102 -3.42 -1.21 -5.67
N ILE A 103 -3.80 -0.05 -6.22
CA ILE A 103 -3.15 1.25 -5.97
C ILE A 103 -3.11 1.60 -4.48
N GLU A 104 -4.11 1.19 -3.71
CA GLU A 104 -4.19 1.42 -2.26
C GLU A 104 -2.99 0.81 -1.52
N ILE A 105 -2.68 -0.46 -1.80
CA ILE A 105 -1.54 -1.14 -1.20
C ILE A 105 -0.23 -0.58 -1.73
N GLN A 106 -0.13 -0.30 -3.03
CA GLN A 106 1.12 0.24 -3.59
C GLN A 106 1.45 1.63 -3.03
N ALA A 107 0.45 2.49 -2.87
CA ALA A 107 0.64 3.83 -2.29
C ALA A 107 1.03 3.75 -0.80
N LEU A 108 0.41 2.84 -0.03
CA LEU A 108 0.77 2.60 1.37
C LEU A 108 2.20 2.05 1.50
N PHE A 109 2.57 1.09 0.65
CA PHE A 109 3.91 0.51 0.62
C PHE A 109 4.98 1.55 0.25
N PHE A 110 4.71 2.41 -0.73
CA PHE A 110 5.62 3.50 -1.08
C PHE A 110 5.81 4.52 0.06
N MET A 111 4.73 4.84 0.79
CA MET A 111 4.80 5.73 1.95
C MET A 111 5.66 5.12 3.08
N GLU A 112 5.52 3.83 3.32
CA GLU A 112 6.33 3.08 4.28
C GLU A 112 7.82 3.11 3.89
N LEU A 113 8.14 2.75 2.64
CA LEU A 113 9.51 2.77 2.14
C LEU A 113 10.14 4.15 2.28
N SER A 114 9.42 5.20 1.91
CA SER A 114 9.87 6.59 2.07
C SER A 114 10.21 6.92 3.53
N TYR A 115 9.42 6.42 4.49
CA TYR A 115 9.71 6.59 5.91
C TYR A 115 10.99 5.86 6.34
N PHE A 116 11.18 4.62 5.91
CA PHE A 116 12.41 3.87 6.20
C PHE A 116 13.64 4.55 5.62
N LEU A 117 13.57 5.03 4.38
CA LEU A 117 14.67 5.73 3.71
C LEU A 117 15.05 7.03 4.43
N LEU A 118 14.09 7.73 5.02
CA LEU A 118 14.35 8.95 5.81
C LEU A 118 14.99 8.65 7.17
N ASN A 119 14.65 7.53 7.82
CA ASN A 119 15.18 7.16 9.13
C ASN A 119 16.52 6.40 9.05
N LEU A 120 16.76 5.65 7.98
CA LEU A 120 18.00 4.91 7.78
C LEU A 120 18.96 5.73 6.93
N LYS A 121 19.90 6.42 7.59
CA LYS A 121 21.07 7.09 6.95
C LYS A 121 21.95 6.15 6.08
N GLN A 122 21.63 4.85 5.99
CA GLN A 122 22.44 3.79 5.36
C GLN A 122 21.75 3.07 4.20
N LEU A 123 20.81 3.70 3.51
CA LEU A 123 20.05 3.05 2.44
C LEU A 123 20.31 3.63 1.03
N HIS A 124 21.40 4.39 0.88
CA HIS A 124 21.86 4.86 -0.43
C HIS A 124 22.40 3.71 -1.33
N ASP A 125 22.58 2.51 -0.79
CA ASP A 125 23.09 1.35 -1.54
C ASP A 125 21.99 0.39 -2.06
N ILE A 126 20.81 0.30 -1.43
CA ILE A 126 19.70 -0.55 -1.95
C ILE A 126 18.95 0.16 -3.08
N TYR A 127 18.95 1.50 -3.11
CA TYR A 127 18.46 2.28 -4.26
C TYR A 127 19.33 2.13 -5.52
N ARG A 128 20.48 1.44 -5.43
CA ARG A 128 21.41 1.17 -6.55
C ARG A 128 21.36 -0.27 -7.06
N TYR A 129 20.36 -1.07 -6.67
CA TYR A 129 20.09 -2.27 -7.45
C TYR A 129 19.65 -1.84 -8.85
N LYS A 130 20.57 -1.97 -9.81
CA LYS A 130 20.24 -1.97 -11.24
C LYS A 130 19.23 -3.10 -11.44
N THR A 131 17.95 -2.76 -11.55
CA THR A 131 16.98 -3.63 -12.21
C THR A 131 17.49 -3.83 -13.62
N GLU A 132 17.83 -5.07 -13.97
CA GLU A 132 18.25 -5.40 -15.32
C GLU A 132 17.18 -4.95 -16.31
N GLU A 133 17.62 -4.11 -17.22
CA GLU A 133 16.89 -3.55 -18.34
C GLU A 133 16.42 -4.68 -19.28
N TYR A 134 15.12 -4.98 -19.28
CA TYR A 134 14.53 -5.98 -20.19
C TYR A 134 13.51 -5.33 -21.14
N CYS A 135 13.95 -5.21 -22.41
CA CYS A 135 13.24 -4.81 -23.64
C CYS A 135 12.58 -3.41 -23.68
N HIS A 136 13.25 -2.45 -24.34
CA HIS A 136 12.99 -1.00 -24.22
C HIS A 136 12.02 -0.34 -25.23
N THR A 137 11.34 -1.08 -26.13
CA THR A 137 10.58 -0.44 -27.24
C THR A 137 9.08 -0.72 -27.28
N ALA A 138 8.54 -1.48 -26.34
CA ALA A 138 7.10 -1.73 -26.29
C ALA A 138 6.35 -0.58 -25.59
N VAL A 139 5.47 0.11 -26.33
CA VAL A 139 4.53 1.10 -25.77
C VAL A 139 3.51 0.43 -24.83
N ASN A 140 3.10 -0.81 -25.17
CA ASN A 140 2.15 -1.61 -24.37
C ASN A 140 2.89 -2.66 -23.54
N LYS A 141 3.55 -2.23 -22.46
CA LYS A 141 4.34 -3.10 -21.57
C LYS A 141 3.51 -4.15 -20.81
N PHE A 142 2.19 -3.96 -20.72
CA PHE A 142 1.29 -4.84 -19.97
C PHE A 142 0.39 -5.70 -20.88
N ASN A 143 0.56 -5.62 -22.20
CA ASN A 143 -0.22 -6.35 -23.20
C ASN A 143 -1.74 -6.21 -23.01
N VAL A 144 -2.20 -4.98 -22.70
CA VAL A 144 -3.62 -4.69 -22.50
C VAL A 144 -4.28 -4.49 -23.87
N MET A 145 -5.38 -5.19 -24.09
CA MET A 145 -6.14 -5.08 -25.34
C MET A 145 -7.01 -3.81 -25.29
N PRO A 146 -6.96 -2.92 -26.30
CA PRO A 146 -7.81 -1.73 -26.32
C PRO A 146 -9.31 -2.06 -26.33
N ASP A 147 -9.70 -3.21 -26.88
CA ASP A 147 -11.10 -3.68 -26.91
C ASP A 147 -11.62 -4.14 -25.54
N SER A 148 -10.76 -4.30 -24.52
CA SER A 148 -11.18 -4.64 -23.17
C SER A 148 -11.46 -3.42 -22.29
N LEU A 149 -11.33 -2.21 -22.85
CA LEU A 149 -11.63 -0.95 -22.17
C LEU A 149 -13.16 -0.76 -22.11
N PRO A 150 -13.74 -0.55 -20.91
CA PRO A 150 -15.15 -0.22 -20.80
C PRO A 150 -15.47 1.17 -21.40
N ASP A 151 -16.63 1.31 -22.04
CA ASP A 151 -17.05 2.55 -22.72
C ASP A 151 -17.06 3.78 -21.78
N TRP A 152 -17.45 3.58 -20.51
CA TRP A 152 -17.49 4.65 -19.49
C TRP A 152 -16.11 5.26 -19.17
N VAL A 153 -15.02 4.54 -19.47
CA VAL A 153 -13.65 5.03 -19.24
C VAL A 153 -13.35 6.19 -20.17
N PHE A 154 -13.84 6.15 -21.42
CA PHE A 154 -13.66 7.24 -22.37
C PHE A 154 -14.43 8.48 -21.95
N ASP A 155 -15.64 8.32 -21.41
CA ASP A 155 -16.43 9.44 -20.88
C ASP A 155 -15.79 10.07 -19.62
N LEU A 156 -15.12 9.25 -18.79
CA LEU A 156 -14.50 9.69 -17.53
C LEU A 156 -13.07 10.24 -17.69
N ILE A 157 -12.30 9.78 -18.68
CA ILE A 157 -10.91 10.23 -18.95
C ILE A 157 -10.88 11.47 -19.86
N MET A 158 -12.02 11.84 -20.46
CA MET A 158 -12.15 13.02 -21.33
C MET A 158 -12.51 14.36 -20.65
N PRO A 159 -12.22 14.68 -19.36
CA PRO A 159 -12.05 16.06 -18.96
C PRO A 159 -10.71 16.56 -19.48
N SER A 160 -10.70 17.69 -20.18
CA SER A 160 -9.49 18.31 -20.73
C SER A 160 -8.44 18.69 -19.66
N HIS A 161 -8.78 18.58 -18.38
CA HIS A 161 -7.95 18.98 -17.23
C HIS A 161 -8.20 18.12 -15.97
N GLY A 162 -8.11 16.80 -16.07
CA GLY A 162 -8.24 15.90 -14.91
C GLY A 162 -7.55 14.56 -15.12
N GLY A 163 -7.08 13.93 -14.03
CA GLY A 163 -6.41 12.63 -14.09
C GLY A 163 -6.38 11.93 -12.74
N TYR A 164 -6.28 10.61 -12.75
CA TYR A 164 -6.18 9.80 -11.53
C TYR A 164 -5.32 8.55 -11.76
N PHE A 165 -4.85 7.95 -10.66
CA PHE A 165 -4.16 6.66 -10.72
C PHE A 165 -5.17 5.53 -10.90
N ILE A 166 -4.93 4.71 -11.93
CA ILE A 166 -5.66 3.47 -12.22
C ILE A 166 -5.66 2.57 -10.99
N GLY A 167 -6.80 1.95 -10.71
CA GLY A 167 -7.01 1.16 -9.51
C GLY A 167 -6.16 -0.10 -9.41
N ASN A 168 -5.87 -0.74 -10.53
CA ASN A 168 -5.01 -1.93 -10.58
C ASN A 168 -4.39 -2.10 -11.97
N VAL A 169 -3.14 -2.52 -12.01
CA VAL A 169 -2.42 -2.83 -13.25
C VAL A 169 -1.73 -4.17 -13.09
N SER A 170 -2.16 -5.16 -13.88
CA SER A 170 -1.60 -6.52 -13.92
C SER A 170 -1.34 -6.93 -15.38
N PRO A 171 -0.52 -7.96 -15.66
CA PRO A 171 -0.36 -8.48 -17.01
C PRO A 171 -1.72 -8.81 -17.65
N ALA A 172 -1.99 -8.25 -18.83
CA ALA A 172 -3.24 -8.38 -19.59
C ALA A 172 -4.52 -7.88 -18.87
N ARG A 173 -4.40 -7.12 -17.76
CA ARG A 173 -5.56 -6.63 -17.01
C ARG A 173 -5.30 -5.25 -16.41
N MET A 174 -6.15 -4.29 -16.76
CA MET A 174 -6.21 -2.98 -16.11
C MET A 174 -7.59 -2.76 -15.51
N ASP A 175 -7.61 -2.25 -14.30
CA ASP A 175 -8.83 -1.87 -13.60
C ASP A 175 -8.90 -0.36 -13.48
N PHE A 176 -9.73 0.25 -14.31
CA PHE A 176 -9.90 1.70 -14.40
C PHE A 176 -10.75 2.27 -13.26
N ARG A 177 -11.21 1.47 -12.30
CA ARG A 177 -11.97 2.01 -11.17
C ARG A 177 -11.13 3.03 -10.39
N TRP A 178 -11.77 4.14 -10.02
CA TRP A 178 -11.16 5.15 -9.18
C TRP A 178 -11.21 4.73 -7.71
N PHE A 179 -10.05 4.71 -7.05
CA PHE A 179 -9.94 4.41 -5.62
C PHE A 179 -9.51 5.66 -4.85
N CYS A 180 -10.39 6.17 -3.99
CA CYS A 180 -10.16 7.37 -3.19
C CYS A 180 -8.89 7.26 -2.33
N LEU A 181 -8.80 6.22 -1.51
CA LEU A 181 -7.71 6.06 -0.54
C LEU A 181 -6.35 5.99 -1.23
N GLY A 182 -6.24 5.20 -2.32
CA GLY A 182 -4.98 5.08 -3.06
C GLY A 182 -4.53 6.41 -3.69
N ASN A 183 -5.45 7.18 -4.27
CA ASN A 183 -5.12 8.49 -4.85
C ASN A 183 -4.72 9.52 -3.77
N CYS A 184 -5.43 9.55 -2.63
CA CYS A 184 -5.08 10.43 -1.51
C CYS A 184 -3.70 10.09 -0.92
N VAL A 185 -3.44 8.80 -0.67
CA VAL A 185 -2.15 8.34 -0.13
C VAL A 185 -1.01 8.58 -1.12
N ALA A 186 -1.26 8.48 -2.44
CA ALA A 186 -0.27 8.82 -3.46
C ALA A 186 0.14 10.30 -3.42
N ILE A 187 -0.81 11.21 -3.19
CA ILE A 187 -0.53 12.64 -2.98
C ILE A 187 0.25 12.85 -1.68
N LEU A 188 -0.21 12.29 -0.56
CA LEU A 188 0.42 12.46 0.75
C LEU A 188 1.84 11.90 0.83
N SER A 189 2.10 10.82 0.11
CA SER A 189 3.42 10.19 0.06
C SER A 189 4.39 10.83 -0.93
N SER A 190 3.95 11.85 -1.69
CA SER A 190 4.71 12.44 -2.80
C SER A 190 5.04 11.43 -3.92
N LEU A 191 4.23 10.37 -4.06
CA LEU A 191 4.27 9.47 -5.20
C LEU A 191 3.73 10.15 -6.46
N ALA A 192 2.69 10.97 -6.29
CA ALA A 192 2.15 11.81 -7.35
C ALA A 192 3.04 13.04 -7.56
N THR A 193 3.35 13.39 -8.81
CA THR A 193 4.00 14.67 -9.12
C THR A 193 3.05 15.83 -8.76
N PRO A 194 3.57 17.05 -8.54
CA PRO A 194 2.71 18.21 -8.26
C PRO A 194 1.64 18.44 -9.34
N GLU A 195 1.98 18.20 -10.61
CA GLU A 195 1.04 18.26 -11.73
C GLU A 195 -0.06 17.20 -11.63
N GLN A 196 0.30 15.96 -11.29
CA GLN A 196 -0.66 14.87 -11.08
C GLN A 196 -1.54 15.12 -9.85
N ALA A 197 -0.98 15.66 -8.77
CA ALA A 197 -1.74 16.01 -7.57
C ALA A 197 -2.78 17.11 -7.86
N SER A 198 -2.41 18.14 -8.63
CA SER A 198 -3.36 19.16 -9.09
C SER A 198 -4.44 18.58 -10.02
N ALA A 199 -4.07 17.64 -10.90
CA ALA A 199 -5.00 16.95 -11.78
C ALA A 199 -5.99 16.03 -11.03
N ILE A 200 -5.57 15.41 -9.93
CA ILE A 200 -6.42 14.59 -9.06
C ILE A 200 -7.37 15.48 -8.23
N ASN A 201 -6.88 16.61 -7.72
CA ASN A 201 -7.67 17.53 -6.91
C ASN A 201 -8.64 18.38 -7.73
N GLY A 202 -8.51 18.42 -9.06
CA GLY A 202 -9.30 19.28 -9.94
C GLY A 202 -9.10 20.77 -9.67
N SER A 203 -8.00 21.14 -9.00
CA SER A 203 -7.69 22.52 -8.62
C SER A 203 -6.89 23.20 -9.73
N HIS A 204 -7.57 24.08 -10.46
CA HIS A 204 -6.98 25.12 -11.30
C HIS A 204 -6.45 26.28 -10.45
#